data_AF-A0A0G0T2R9-F1
#
_entry.id   AF-A0A0G0T2R9-F1
#
_cell.length_a   1.000
_cell.length_b   1.000
_cell.length_c   1.000
_cell.angle_alpha   90.00
_cell.angle_beta   90.00
_cell.angle_gamma   90.00
#
_symmetry.space_group_name_H-M   'P 1'
#
loop_
_entity.id
_entity.type
_entity.pdbx_description
1 polymer ?
#
loop_
_entity_poly.entity_id
_entity_poly.type
_entity_poly.pdbx_seq_one_letter_code
_entity_poly.pdbx_strand_id
1 'polypeptide(L)'
;MVLEKNPKTRPLVKRLLELEDRISGLPFPKMKRVKQIDSNSCGPAVIATLYSCFGIKVSQNGIISSLRVKNKIKKFGLSVKDLTRASRIVGKGAFTFWKKSNAKVGDLVAIVNKYKHPVAVEWQGVFYENEDGDNGHYSVVTKIDKRTDTLRISDPYSEFAGVDRKFEIRTFKERWWDENVVKRKTIVDRRVMFLITPKSESWPKKLGMVRAS
;
A
#
# COMPACT_ATOMS: atom_id res chain seq x y z
N MET A 1 -14.60 10.16 4.55
CA MET A 1 -14.62 11.57 5.01
C MET A 1 -15.45 12.40 4.02
N VAL A 2 -16.57 13.00 4.44
CA VAL A 2 -17.52 13.69 3.53
C VAL A 2 -16.84 14.79 2.70
N LEU A 3 -15.89 15.52 3.29
CA LEU A 3 -15.17 16.61 2.63
C LEU A 3 -14.21 16.15 1.52
N GLU A 4 -13.76 14.91 1.53
CA GLU A 4 -12.84 14.42 0.51
C GLU A 4 -13.56 13.98 -0.78
N LYS A 5 -14.87 13.68 -0.65
CA LYS A 5 -15.78 13.36 -1.77
C LYS A 5 -16.03 14.54 -2.69
N ASN A 6 -15.91 15.78 -2.21
CA ASN A 6 -16.14 16.97 -3.02
C ASN A 6 -14.79 17.53 -3.52
N PRO A 7 -14.57 17.58 -4.85
CA PRO A 7 -13.33 18.10 -5.43
C PRO A 7 -12.96 19.51 -4.96
N LYS A 8 -13.95 20.36 -4.66
CA LYS A 8 -13.73 21.74 -4.18
C LYS A 8 -13.12 21.79 -2.78
N THR A 9 -13.44 20.82 -1.91
CA THR A 9 -12.95 20.77 -0.53
C THR A 9 -11.75 19.83 -0.34
N ARG A 10 -11.42 19.00 -1.33
CA ARG A 10 -10.27 18.09 -1.32
C ARG A 10 -8.92 18.80 -1.10
N PRO A 11 -8.62 19.97 -1.70
CA PRO A 11 -7.38 20.71 -1.41
C PRO A 11 -7.31 21.20 0.04
N LEU A 12 -8.45 21.58 0.64
CA LEU A 12 -8.51 22.01 2.04
C LEU A 12 -8.20 20.83 2.97
N VAL A 13 -8.82 19.67 2.72
CA VAL A 13 -8.51 18.43 3.43
C VAL A 13 -7.02 18.12 3.38
N LYS A 14 -6.41 18.18 2.19
CA LYS A 14 -4.97 17.94 2.02
C LYS A 14 -4.14 18.87 2.89
N ARG A 15 -4.44 20.18 2.88
CA ARG A 15 -3.75 21.18 3.71
C ARG A 15 -3.90 20.91 5.21
N LEU A 16 -5.09 20.52 5.67
CA LEU A 16 -5.31 20.18 7.08
C LEU A 16 -4.47 18.98 7.52
N LEU A 17 -4.34 17.97 6.66
CA LEU A 17 -3.52 16.79 6.93
C LEU A 17 -2.02 17.13 6.92
N GLU A 18 -1.57 17.98 6.00
CA GLU A 18 -0.19 18.50 6.00
C GLU A 18 0.12 19.31 7.26
N LEU A 19 -0.84 20.10 7.76
CA LEU A 19 -0.71 20.81 9.03
C LEU A 19 -0.66 19.84 10.22
N GLU A 20 -1.50 18.80 10.25
CA GLU A 20 -1.41 17.72 11.25
C GLU A 20 -0.01 17.10 11.25
N ASP A 21 0.53 16.79 10.07
CA ASP A 21 1.85 16.18 9.90
C ASP A 21 2.99 17.13 10.33
N ARG A 22 2.83 18.46 10.19
CA ARG A 22 3.80 19.45 10.71
C ARG A 22 3.81 19.54 12.24
N ILE A 23 2.65 19.39 12.88
CA ILE A 23 2.51 19.51 14.33
C ILE A 23 2.87 18.19 15.02
N SER A 24 2.35 17.07 14.50
CA SER A 24 2.45 15.75 15.14
C SER A 24 3.58 14.88 14.57
N GLY A 25 4.20 15.31 13.47
CA GLY A 25 5.18 14.55 12.72
C GLY A 25 4.55 13.63 11.66
N LEU A 26 5.13 13.65 10.45
CA LEU A 26 4.78 12.75 9.36
C LEU A 26 5.12 11.29 9.76
N PRO A 27 4.15 10.36 9.71
CA PRO A 27 4.44 8.94 9.93
C PRO A 27 5.52 8.43 8.96
N PHE A 28 6.50 7.67 9.43
CA PHE A 28 7.61 7.19 8.57
C PHE A 28 8.24 8.31 7.72
N PRO A 29 8.91 9.31 8.33
CA PRO A 29 9.39 10.50 7.61
C PRO A 29 10.46 10.19 6.55
N LYS A 30 11.16 9.06 6.67
CA LYS A 30 12.12 8.58 5.66
C LYS A 30 11.46 7.90 4.45
N MET A 31 10.18 7.53 4.56
CA MET A 31 9.42 6.89 3.49
C MET A 31 8.91 7.93 2.50
N LYS A 32 9.19 7.74 1.21
CA LYS A 32 8.66 8.56 0.13
C LYS A 32 7.21 8.17 -0.22
N ARG A 33 6.36 9.18 -0.42
CA ARG A 33 4.99 9.02 -0.93
C ARG A 33 5.07 9.01 -2.46
N VAL A 34 5.28 7.82 -3.03
CA VAL A 34 5.55 7.66 -4.47
C VAL A 34 4.23 7.65 -5.23
N LYS A 35 4.07 8.59 -6.17
CA LYS A 35 2.95 8.63 -7.12
C LYS A 35 3.10 7.52 -8.16
N GLN A 36 2.03 6.80 -8.49
CA GLN A 36 2.03 5.85 -9.61
C GLN A 36 2.19 6.57 -10.95
N ILE A 37 2.94 5.96 -11.87
CA ILE A 37 3.23 6.56 -13.19
C ILE A 37 2.02 6.52 -14.15
N ASP A 38 1.11 5.55 -13.97
CA ASP A 38 -0.14 5.40 -14.72
C ASP A 38 -1.19 4.69 -13.83
N SER A 39 -2.43 4.56 -14.29
CA SER A 39 -3.55 3.95 -13.54
C SER A 39 -3.29 2.51 -13.08
N ASN A 40 -2.36 1.79 -13.73
CA ASN A 40 -2.11 0.38 -13.47
C ASN A 40 -0.83 0.12 -12.64
N SER A 41 -0.14 1.19 -12.23
CA SER A 41 1.19 1.12 -11.61
C SER A 41 1.20 1.30 -10.09
N CYS A 42 0.05 1.11 -9.41
CA CYS A 42 -0.05 1.18 -7.95
C CYS A 42 0.87 0.15 -7.26
N GLY A 43 0.94 -1.08 -7.74
CA GLY A 43 1.84 -2.13 -7.23
C GLY A 43 3.33 -1.75 -7.29
N PRO A 44 3.89 -1.38 -8.46
CA PRO A 44 5.24 -0.84 -8.56
C PRO A 44 5.50 0.38 -7.66
N ALA A 45 4.54 1.30 -7.56
CA ALA A 45 4.66 2.48 -6.69
C ALA A 45 4.77 2.10 -5.21
N VAL A 46 3.94 1.15 -4.74
CA VAL A 46 3.99 0.64 -3.37
C VAL A 46 5.32 -0.04 -3.06
N ILE A 47 5.87 -0.85 -3.98
CA ILE A 47 7.22 -1.43 -3.81
C ILE A 47 8.27 -0.32 -3.67
N ALA A 48 8.22 0.70 -4.53
CA ALA A 48 9.15 1.82 -4.44
C ALA A 48 9.00 2.60 -3.13
N THR A 49 7.78 2.80 -2.65
CA THR A 49 7.49 3.39 -1.34
C THR A 49 8.08 2.55 -0.20
N LEU A 50 7.85 1.24 -0.16
CA LEU A 50 8.39 0.37 0.91
C LEU A 50 9.93 0.36 0.94
N TYR A 51 10.59 0.28 -0.22
CA TYR A 51 12.06 0.32 -0.29
C TYR A 51 12.64 1.68 0.12
N SER A 52 11.90 2.76 -0.08
CA SER A 52 12.37 4.10 0.28
C SER A 52 12.57 4.28 1.79
N CYS A 53 11.87 3.50 2.63
CA CYS A 53 12.10 3.45 4.09
C CYS A 53 13.55 3.11 4.45
N PHE A 54 14.21 2.34 3.59
CA PHE A 54 15.59 1.90 3.73
C PHE A 54 16.57 2.75 2.92
N GLY A 55 16.13 3.91 2.41
CA GLY A 55 16.95 4.79 1.56
C GLY A 55 17.17 4.27 0.14
N ILE A 56 16.51 3.18 -0.26
CA ILE A 56 16.69 2.55 -1.57
C ILE A 56 15.75 3.20 -2.58
N LYS A 57 16.31 3.74 -3.66
CA LYS A 57 15.56 4.29 -4.78
C LYS A 57 15.22 3.18 -5.76
N VAL A 58 13.93 3.06 -6.10
CA VAL A 58 13.41 2.04 -7.00
C VAL A 58 12.64 2.70 -8.12
N SER A 59 12.92 2.32 -9.37
CA SER A 59 12.19 2.79 -10.55
C SER A 59 10.98 1.89 -10.81
N GLN A 60 9.79 2.50 -10.92
CA GLN A 60 8.56 1.78 -11.32
C GLN A 60 8.72 1.16 -12.71
N ASN A 61 9.23 1.92 -13.68
CA ASN A 61 9.57 1.42 -15.02
C ASN A 61 10.62 0.28 -14.97
N GLY A 62 11.56 0.35 -14.02
CA GLY A 62 12.52 -0.70 -13.76
C GLY A 62 11.84 -1.99 -13.29
N ILE A 63 10.90 -1.91 -12.36
CA ILE A 63 10.09 -3.06 -11.92
C ILE A 63 9.33 -3.66 -13.10
N ILE A 64 8.55 -2.86 -13.82
CA ILE A 64 7.70 -3.31 -14.94
C ILE A 64 8.53 -4.01 -16.01
N SER A 65 9.67 -3.42 -16.38
CA SER A 65 10.59 -4.00 -17.36
C SER A 65 11.21 -5.31 -16.86
N SER A 66 11.68 -5.34 -15.61
CA SER A 66 12.33 -6.54 -15.02
C SER A 66 11.39 -7.74 -14.88
N LEU A 67 10.09 -7.48 -14.67
CA LEU A 67 9.06 -8.52 -14.63
C LEU A 67 8.63 -8.99 -16.01
N ARG A 68 8.93 -8.24 -17.08
CA ARG A 68 8.46 -8.47 -18.46
C ARG A 68 6.92 -8.49 -18.56
N VAL A 69 6.27 -7.57 -17.84
CA VAL A 69 4.79 -7.51 -17.70
C VAL A 69 4.16 -6.29 -18.35
N LYS A 70 4.87 -5.55 -19.21
CA LYS A 70 4.40 -4.29 -19.82
C LYS A 70 3.00 -4.38 -20.46
N ASN A 71 2.65 -5.52 -21.07
CA ASN A 71 1.33 -5.73 -21.67
C ASN A 71 0.30 -6.24 -20.64
N LYS A 72 0.73 -7.11 -19.72
CA LYS A 72 -0.12 -7.68 -18.66
C LYS A 72 -0.61 -6.60 -17.70
N ILE A 73 0.30 -5.71 -17.26
CA ILE A 73 0.01 -4.71 -16.24
C ILE A 73 -1.11 -3.76 -16.67
N LYS A 74 -1.15 -3.38 -17.96
CA LYS A 74 -2.19 -2.51 -18.51
C LYS A 74 -3.60 -3.11 -18.45
N LYS A 75 -3.71 -4.43 -18.29
CA LYS A 75 -4.99 -5.15 -18.32
C LYS A 75 -5.41 -5.68 -16.94
N PHE A 76 -4.45 -6.00 -16.08
CA PHE A 76 -4.69 -6.75 -14.85
C PHE A 76 -3.87 -6.24 -13.66
N GLY A 77 -3.12 -5.14 -13.80
CA GLY A 77 -2.16 -4.73 -12.79
C GLY A 77 -1.10 -5.80 -12.49
N LEU A 78 -0.62 -5.82 -11.24
CA LEU A 78 0.31 -6.82 -10.72
C LEU A 78 -0.31 -7.54 -9.53
N SER A 79 -0.25 -8.87 -9.51
CA SER A 79 -0.64 -9.64 -8.33
C SER A 79 0.40 -9.56 -7.21
N VAL A 80 0.03 -9.92 -5.98
CA VAL A 80 0.97 -10.06 -4.85
C VAL A 80 2.15 -11.01 -5.17
N LYS A 81 1.94 -12.01 -6.04
CA LYS A 81 3.02 -12.90 -6.51
C LYS A 81 4.01 -12.13 -7.41
N ASP A 82 3.51 -11.27 -8.30
CA ASP A 82 4.36 -10.41 -9.12
C ASP A 82 5.13 -9.41 -8.24
N LEU A 83 4.50 -8.86 -7.19
CA LEU A 83 5.14 -7.97 -6.22
C LEU A 83 6.23 -8.66 -5.39
N THR A 84 6.02 -9.92 -5.02
CA THR A 84 7.05 -10.75 -4.38
C THR A 84 8.28 -10.88 -5.29
N ARG A 85 8.05 -11.22 -6.56
CA ARG A 85 9.13 -11.34 -7.56
C ARG A 85 9.83 -10.01 -7.78
N ALA A 86 9.08 -8.91 -7.89
CA ALA A 86 9.64 -7.57 -8.02
C ALA A 86 10.54 -7.22 -6.85
N SER A 87 10.07 -7.46 -5.62
CA SER A 87 10.84 -7.21 -4.41
C SER A 87 12.16 -7.99 -4.41
N ARG A 88 12.15 -9.26 -4.80
CA ARG A 88 13.37 -10.07 -4.86
C ARG A 88 14.40 -9.51 -5.86
N ILE A 89 13.93 -9.08 -7.03
CA ILE A 89 14.79 -8.49 -8.08
C ILE A 89 15.39 -7.17 -7.59
N VAL A 90 14.53 -6.26 -7.13
CA VAL A 90 14.92 -4.91 -6.69
C VAL A 90 15.84 -4.97 -5.48
N GLY A 91 15.50 -5.80 -4.50
CA GLY A 91 16.26 -5.97 -3.26
C GLY A 91 17.52 -6.81 -3.41
N LYS A 92 17.81 -7.38 -4.60
CA LYS A 92 18.97 -8.25 -4.86
C LYS A 92 19.15 -9.36 -3.82
N GLY A 93 18.04 -9.90 -3.30
CA GLY A 93 18.05 -10.92 -2.25
C GLY A 93 18.41 -10.46 -0.83
N ALA A 94 18.69 -9.16 -0.61
CA ALA A 94 19.00 -8.60 0.71
C ALA A 94 17.75 -8.35 1.58
N PHE A 95 16.56 -8.51 1.00
CA PHE A 95 15.29 -8.22 1.65
C PHE A 95 14.36 -9.44 1.63
N THR A 96 13.49 -9.51 2.64
CA THR A 96 12.44 -10.51 2.77
C THR A 96 11.09 -9.86 2.50
N PHE A 97 10.32 -10.44 1.59
CA PHE A 97 8.92 -10.08 1.38
C PHE A 97 8.04 -10.94 2.29
N TRP A 98 7.35 -10.29 3.22
CA TRP A 98 6.42 -10.94 4.13
C TRP A 98 5.00 -10.65 3.69
N LYS A 99 4.14 -11.66 3.70
CA LYS A 99 2.71 -11.49 3.41
C LYS A 99 1.83 -12.21 4.40
N LYS A 100 0.59 -11.76 4.51
CA LYS A 100 -0.49 -12.44 5.23
C LYS A 100 -1.82 -12.17 4.55
N SER A 101 -2.60 -13.22 4.38
CA SER A 101 -4.02 -13.14 3.98
C SER A 101 -4.90 -13.29 5.22
N ASN A 102 -6.16 -12.86 5.14
CA ASN A 102 -7.08 -12.87 6.29
C ASN A 102 -6.54 -12.13 7.52
N ALA A 103 -5.76 -11.07 7.29
CA ALA A 103 -5.23 -10.24 8.37
C ALA A 103 -6.35 -9.54 9.15
N LYS A 104 -6.04 -9.15 10.38
CA LYS A 104 -6.92 -8.37 11.26
C LYS A 104 -6.35 -6.96 11.39
N VAL A 105 -7.19 -5.98 11.71
CA VAL A 105 -6.72 -4.63 12.05
C VAL A 105 -5.72 -4.67 13.22
N GLY A 106 -5.88 -5.60 14.16
CA GLY A 106 -4.91 -5.82 15.24
C GLY A 106 -3.50 -6.17 14.73
N ASP A 107 -3.38 -6.85 13.59
CA ASP A 107 -2.08 -7.13 12.96
C ASP A 107 -1.47 -5.82 12.44
N LEU A 108 -2.25 -4.99 11.74
CA LEU A 108 -1.80 -3.68 11.27
C LEU A 108 -1.36 -2.79 12.43
N VAL A 109 -2.13 -2.75 13.52
CA VAL A 109 -1.79 -2.00 14.75
C VAL A 109 -0.47 -2.50 15.32
N ALA A 110 -0.28 -3.81 15.43
CA ALA A 110 0.97 -4.37 15.92
C ALA A 110 2.15 -3.96 15.02
N ILE A 111 2.02 -4.12 13.71
CA ILE A 111 3.13 -3.88 12.79
C ILE A 111 3.46 -2.39 12.67
N VAL A 112 2.46 -1.54 12.44
CA VAL A 112 2.64 -0.11 12.22
C VAL A 112 3.01 0.61 13.52
N ASN A 113 2.27 0.38 14.61
CA ASN A 113 2.46 1.16 15.83
C ASN A 113 3.53 0.58 16.76
N LYS A 114 3.63 -0.75 16.87
CA LYS A 114 4.59 -1.41 17.78
C LYS A 114 5.90 -1.75 17.10
N TYR A 115 5.87 -2.41 15.95
CA TYR A 115 7.09 -2.78 15.23
C TYR A 115 7.64 -1.66 14.35
N LYS A 116 6.87 -0.58 14.13
CA LYS A 116 7.30 0.58 13.34
C LYS A 116 7.68 0.19 11.91
N HIS A 117 6.87 -0.66 11.27
CA HIS A 117 6.97 -0.91 9.83
C HIS A 117 5.71 -0.44 9.10
N PRO A 118 5.85 0.27 7.97
CA PRO A 118 4.72 0.54 7.10
C PRO A 118 4.25 -0.77 6.46
N VAL A 119 2.95 -0.88 6.23
CA VAL A 119 2.33 -2.10 5.72
C VAL A 119 1.57 -1.81 4.45
N ALA A 120 1.94 -2.46 3.36
CA ALA A 120 1.16 -2.43 2.15
C ALA A 120 -0.08 -3.33 2.27
N VAL A 121 -1.16 -2.91 1.64
CA VAL A 121 -2.45 -3.59 1.64
C VAL A 121 -3.01 -3.65 0.22
N GLU A 122 -3.74 -4.71 -0.06
CA GLU A 122 -4.56 -4.89 -1.27
C GLU A 122 -6.02 -4.70 -0.88
N TRP A 123 -6.70 -3.74 -1.51
CA TRP A 123 -8.03 -3.28 -1.07
C TRP A 123 -8.77 -2.59 -2.23
N GLN A 124 -10.09 -2.42 -2.08
CA GLN A 124 -10.92 -1.59 -2.95
C GLN A 124 -10.63 -0.11 -2.67
N GLY A 125 -9.81 0.52 -3.49
CA GLY A 125 -9.46 1.94 -3.42
C GLY A 125 -10.69 2.86 -3.48
N VAL A 126 -10.54 4.11 -3.02
CA VAL A 126 -11.61 5.13 -3.08
C VAL A 126 -11.18 6.22 -4.05
N PHE A 127 -11.74 6.19 -5.26
CA PHE A 127 -11.35 7.07 -6.37
C PHE A 127 -12.39 8.12 -6.75
N TYR A 128 -13.56 8.10 -6.10
CA TYR A 128 -14.65 9.05 -6.29
C TYR A 128 -15.09 9.16 -7.75
N GLU A 129 -14.79 10.28 -8.41
CA GLU A 129 -15.22 10.55 -9.79
C GLU A 129 -14.55 9.61 -10.81
N ASN A 130 -13.46 8.94 -10.42
CA ASN A 130 -12.70 8.04 -11.28
C ASN A 130 -12.94 6.54 -10.98
N GLU A 131 -13.99 6.19 -10.24
CA GLU A 131 -14.37 4.78 -10.05
C GLU A 131 -14.92 4.22 -11.38
N ASP A 132 -14.35 3.11 -11.85
CA ASP A 132 -14.70 2.47 -13.15
C ASP A 132 -15.23 1.03 -12.97
N GLY A 133 -15.48 0.62 -11.73
CA GLY A 133 -15.96 -0.72 -11.38
C GLY A 133 -14.84 -1.70 -11.01
N ASP A 134 -13.58 -1.44 -11.40
CA ASP A 134 -12.40 -2.16 -10.93
C ASP A 134 -11.60 -1.25 -9.99
N ASN A 135 -12.00 -1.27 -8.72
CA ASN A 135 -11.37 -0.45 -7.70
C ASN A 135 -10.19 -1.16 -7.02
N GLY A 136 -9.68 -2.26 -7.57
CA GLY A 136 -8.55 -3.00 -7.01
C GLY A 136 -7.31 -2.12 -6.88
N HIS A 137 -6.73 -2.05 -5.68
CA HIS A 137 -5.67 -1.08 -5.40
C HIS A 137 -4.66 -1.56 -4.37
N TYR A 138 -3.42 -1.11 -4.55
CA TYR A 138 -2.37 -1.23 -3.55
C TYR A 138 -2.07 0.12 -2.92
N SER A 139 -1.99 0.16 -1.60
CA SER A 139 -1.55 1.35 -0.87
C SER A 139 -0.80 0.96 0.40
N VAL A 140 -0.20 1.94 1.10
CA VAL A 140 0.60 1.69 2.31
C VAL A 140 -0.04 2.33 3.53
N VAL A 141 -0.42 1.52 4.52
CA VAL A 141 -0.87 1.99 5.84
C VAL A 141 0.32 2.51 6.63
N THR A 142 0.22 3.75 7.11
CA THR A 142 1.34 4.48 7.75
C THR A 142 1.09 4.87 9.20
N LYS A 143 -0.17 4.97 9.63
CA LYS A 143 -0.55 5.26 11.03
C LYS A 143 -1.89 4.63 11.32
N ILE A 144 -2.10 4.18 12.56
CA ILE A 144 -3.40 3.69 13.02
C ILE A 144 -3.66 4.27 14.39
N ASP A 145 -4.77 4.98 14.53
CA ASP A 145 -5.21 5.56 15.77
C ASP A 145 -6.52 4.89 16.21
N LYS A 146 -6.40 4.00 17.20
CA LYS A 146 -7.54 3.29 17.79
C LYS A 146 -8.44 4.20 18.63
N ARG A 147 -7.96 5.36 19.10
CA ARG A 147 -8.75 6.29 19.90
C ARG A 147 -9.73 7.06 19.03
N THR A 148 -9.28 7.45 17.83
CA THR A 148 -10.13 8.14 16.85
C THR A 148 -10.75 7.19 15.81
N ASP A 149 -10.54 5.88 15.96
CA ASP A 149 -10.92 4.82 15.01
C ASP A 149 -10.55 5.14 13.55
N THR A 150 -9.35 5.71 13.35
CA THR A 150 -8.86 6.09 12.03
C THR A 150 -7.51 5.48 11.70
N LEU A 151 -7.20 5.43 10.40
CA LEU A 151 -5.88 5.09 9.89
C LEU A 151 -5.45 6.07 8.80
N ARG A 152 -4.15 6.13 8.56
CA ARG A 152 -3.52 6.91 7.49
C ARG A 152 -2.97 5.97 6.42
N ILE A 153 -3.19 6.32 5.15
CA ILE A 153 -2.73 5.55 3.99
C ILE A 153 -1.95 6.45 3.03
N SER A 154 -0.68 6.12 2.76
CA SER A 154 0.05 6.63 1.60
C SER A 154 -0.52 5.97 0.34
N ASP A 155 -1.40 6.69 -0.34
CA ASP A 155 -2.08 6.25 -1.57
C ASP A 155 -1.28 6.72 -2.81
N PRO A 156 -0.81 5.81 -3.69
CA PRO A 156 -0.03 6.20 -4.85
C PRO A 156 -0.88 6.84 -5.96
N TYR A 157 -2.21 6.81 -5.87
CA TYR A 157 -3.11 7.33 -6.89
C TYR A 157 -2.89 8.82 -7.15
N SER A 158 -2.95 9.22 -8.41
CA SER A 158 -2.41 10.49 -8.89
C SER A 158 -2.99 11.73 -8.20
N GLU A 159 -4.28 11.69 -7.87
CA GLU A 159 -4.99 12.79 -7.21
C GLU A 159 -4.69 12.90 -5.70
N PHE A 160 -4.29 11.80 -5.07
CA PHE A 160 -4.11 11.73 -3.63
C PHE A 160 -2.64 11.61 -3.20
N ALA A 161 -1.75 11.30 -4.14
CA ALA A 161 -0.34 11.12 -3.86
C ALA A 161 0.31 12.37 -3.23
N GLY A 162 1.28 12.11 -2.35
CA GLY A 162 2.09 13.13 -1.68
C GLY A 162 1.68 13.41 -0.23
N VAL A 163 0.43 13.15 0.14
CA VAL A 163 -0.06 13.27 1.53
C VAL A 163 -0.81 11.99 1.88
N ASP A 164 -0.56 11.45 3.07
CA ASP A 164 -1.29 10.26 3.49
C ASP A 164 -2.77 10.63 3.65
N ARG A 165 -3.68 9.81 3.13
CA ARG A 165 -5.13 9.99 3.28
C ARG A 165 -5.59 9.48 4.63
N LYS A 166 -6.73 9.96 5.13
CA LYS A 166 -7.31 9.53 6.42
C LYS A 166 -8.61 8.78 6.20
N PHE A 167 -8.71 7.58 6.75
CA PHE A 167 -9.91 6.74 6.66
C PHE A 167 -10.35 6.28 8.05
N GLU A 168 -11.66 6.11 8.22
CA GLU A 168 -12.21 5.33 9.33
C GLU A 168 -11.81 3.86 9.16
N ILE A 169 -11.44 3.21 10.26
CA ILE A 169 -11.02 1.80 10.26
C ILE A 169 -12.17 0.92 9.76
N ARG A 170 -13.41 1.21 10.13
CA ARG A 170 -14.59 0.50 9.63
C ARG A 170 -14.70 0.56 8.11
N THR A 171 -14.63 1.75 7.52
CA THR A 171 -14.69 1.96 6.06
C THR A 171 -13.58 1.19 5.36
N PHE A 172 -12.35 1.26 5.88
CA PHE A 172 -11.23 0.49 5.34
C PHE A 172 -11.50 -1.02 5.39
N LYS A 173 -11.98 -1.56 6.51
CA LYS A 173 -12.24 -3.00 6.67
C LYS A 173 -13.27 -3.52 5.67
N GLU A 174 -14.34 -2.76 5.42
CA GLU A 174 -15.39 -3.11 4.45
C GLU A 174 -14.84 -3.18 3.02
N ARG A 175 -13.76 -2.44 2.75
CA ARG A 175 -13.07 -2.37 1.46
C ARG A 175 -11.79 -3.20 1.40
N TRP A 176 -11.40 -3.91 2.45
CA TRP A 176 -10.12 -4.62 2.53
C TRP A 176 -10.17 -6.00 1.85
N TRP A 177 -10.42 -5.98 0.55
CA TRP A 177 -10.45 -7.13 -0.34
C TRP A 177 -10.23 -6.69 -1.79
N ASP A 178 -9.89 -7.62 -2.67
CA ASP A 178 -9.77 -7.39 -4.10
C ASP A 178 -10.09 -8.64 -4.93
N GLU A 179 -10.40 -8.45 -6.21
CA GLU A 179 -10.65 -9.51 -7.19
C GLU A 179 -9.52 -9.60 -8.22
N ASN A 180 -8.80 -10.71 -8.20
CA ASN A 180 -7.67 -10.95 -9.08
C ASN A 180 -7.99 -12.04 -10.11
N VAL A 181 -7.65 -11.81 -11.38
CA VAL A 181 -7.79 -12.83 -12.44
C VAL A 181 -6.49 -13.63 -12.57
N VAL A 182 -6.51 -14.88 -12.11
CA VAL A 182 -5.37 -15.81 -12.20
C VAL A 182 -5.74 -17.00 -13.06
N LYS A 183 -5.03 -17.20 -14.18
CA LYS A 183 -5.28 -18.29 -15.14
C LYS A 183 -6.76 -18.38 -15.58
N ARG A 184 -7.38 -17.22 -15.88
CA ARG A 184 -8.80 -17.08 -16.26
C ARG A 184 -9.82 -17.43 -15.17
N LYS A 185 -9.38 -17.57 -13.92
CA LYS A 185 -10.27 -17.71 -12.75
C LYS A 185 -10.18 -16.46 -11.90
N THR A 186 -11.33 -15.94 -11.48
CA THR A 186 -11.40 -14.87 -10.49
C THR A 186 -11.13 -15.44 -9.10
N ILE A 187 -10.22 -14.82 -8.37
CA ILE A 187 -9.85 -15.14 -6.99
C ILE A 187 -10.11 -13.89 -6.16
N VAL A 188 -10.84 -14.04 -5.06
CA VAL A 188 -11.05 -12.95 -4.11
C VAL A 188 -9.96 -12.99 -3.05
N ASP A 189 -9.06 -12.02 -3.08
CA ASP A 189 -8.05 -11.81 -2.06
C ASP A 189 -8.67 -11.02 -0.91
N ARG A 190 -8.73 -11.61 0.28
CA ARG A 190 -9.35 -10.97 1.47
C ARG A 190 -8.31 -10.57 2.49
N ARG A 191 -8.33 -9.29 2.86
CA ARG A 191 -7.49 -8.70 3.92
C ARG A 191 -6.03 -9.08 3.76
N VAL A 192 -5.54 -8.91 2.53
CA VAL A 192 -4.14 -9.17 2.21
C VAL A 192 -3.31 -7.96 2.62
N MET A 193 -2.22 -8.24 3.30
CA MET A 193 -1.17 -7.27 3.61
C MET A 193 0.21 -7.86 3.36
N PHE A 194 1.16 -6.98 3.10
CA PHE A 194 2.56 -7.33 2.95
C PHE A 194 3.48 -6.19 3.37
N LEU A 195 4.74 -6.54 3.63
CA LEU A 195 5.80 -5.59 3.94
C LEU A 195 7.14 -6.18 3.54
N ILE A 196 8.16 -5.32 3.56
CA ILE A 196 9.53 -5.69 3.21
C ILE A 196 10.42 -5.37 4.41
N THR A 197 11.26 -6.31 4.80
CA THR A 197 12.30 -6.13 5.83
C THR A 197 13.67 -6.52 5.29
N PRO A 198 14.78 -5.99 5.83
CA PRO A 198 16.09 -6.58 5.63
C PRO A 198 16.08 -8.07 6.00
N LYS A 199 16.86 -8.89 5.30
CA LYS A 199 16.95 -10.34 5.55
C LYS A 199 17.56 -10.67 6.92
N SER A 200 18.35 -9.76 7.47
CA SER A 200 18.90 -9.84 8.82
C SER A 200 17.85 -9.65 9.93
N GLU A 201 16.67 -9.11 9.59
CA GLU A 201 15.64 -8.84 10.56
C GLU A 201 14.80 -10.09 10.85
N SER A 202 14.67 -10.44 12.12
CA SER A 202 13.76 -11.50 12.56
C SER A 202 12.32 -10.97 12.63
N TRP A 203 11.37 -11.72 12.09
CA TRP A 203 9.96 -11.32 12.13
C TRP A 203 9.15 -12.15 13.14
N PRO A 204 8.25 -11.54 13.96
CA PRO A 204 7.52 -12.26 14.99
C PRO A 204 6.59 -13.33 14.42
N LYS A 205 6.86 -14.60 14.71
CA LYS A 205 6.03 -15.74 14.27
C LYS A 205 4.55 -15.59 14.66
N LYS A 206 4.27 -15.01 15.83
CA LYS A 206 2.90 -14.77 16.33
C LYS A 206 2.04 -13.87 15.43
N LEU A 207 2.65 -13.06 14.57
CA LEU A 207 1.92 -12.25 13.60
C LEU A 207 1.40 -13.09 12.42
N GLY A 208 1.83 -14.36 12.28
CA GLY A 208 1.36 -15.27 11.24
C GLY A 208 1.71 -14.83 9.82
N MET A 209 2.74 -14.01 9.66
CA MET A 209 3.24 -13.59 8.36
C MET A 209 4.11 -14.71 7.77
N VAL A 210 3.93 -14.99 6.48
CA VAL A 210 4.73 -15.98 5.76
C VAL A 210 5.74 -15.29 4.86
N ARG A 211 6.93 -15.86 4.75
CA ARG A 211 7.91 -15.44 3.73
C ARG A 211 7.36 -15.85 2.37
N ALA A 212 7.22 -14.89 1.46
CA ALA A 212 6.84 -15.20 0.10
C ALA A 212 8.06 -15.68 -0.69
N SER A 213 7.96 -16.87 -1.28
CA SER A 213 8.99 -17.53 -2.09
C SER A 213 8.88 -17.19 -3.58
#